data_AF-A0A7S4V6P4-F1
#
_entry.id   AF-A0A7S4V6P4-F1
#
_cell.length_a   1.000
_cell.length_b   1.000
_cell.length_c   1.000
_cell.angle_alpha   90.00
_cell.angle_beta   90.00
_cell.angle_gamma   90.00
#
_symmetry.space_group_name_H-M   'P 1'
#
loop_
_entity.id
_entity.type
_entity.pdbx_description
1 polymer ?
#
loop_
_entity_poly.entity_id
_entity_poly.type
_entity_poly.pdbx_seq_one_letter_code
_entity_poly.pdbx_strand_id
1 'polypeptide(L)'
;KMEPGESDYTRITFVPDLAKLTGDTKAETIDDDDYALMCRRVVDVAGCAGGKVEVTLNGQIIPIGGFEEYSQLYRRENAPPVSFQRINSRWEVGVGLSDSGSFESVSFVNGMATTRGGTHVNVIVQQVTKRIAERVAKLHPELGETVTQGLVRRNLIVFCNALIENPTFDSQMKESLTSNPTTFGSKYDLSERFLNELLQEEGKGGPGILEEVVRIARGRQQANLLKAVGGGKKSKRQVLSIPKLDDAHLAGTKRSQECTLILTEGDSAKALAVAGLEVIGRERYGVFPLRGKFLNVRDATVKQLAGNSELKALCSIVGLDFDKQYLSSDERSQLRYGHVMLMTDQDADGSHIKGLIMNFFRHFWPELLKPMIDDDGDEKPFLSSFVTPLLKATKKGNKKEFKCFFSMAEYNEWRSSLDDLSEGGINQWNIKYYKGLGTSTPAEAKEYFKSFADHHRPFEWRSSKDGDLLDMLFQKGRANDRRDWILREYDASTSLDVIENDAISYQDFV
;
A
#
# COMPACT_ATOMS: atom_id res chain seq x y z
N LYS A 1 -75.75 -6.71 15.39
CA LYS A 1 -75.35 -6.62 16.80
C LYS A 1 -74.42 -7.80 17.04
N MET A 2 -73.14 -7.55 17.33
CA MET A 2 -72.20 -8.62 17.69
C MET A 2 -72.61 -9.25 19.02
N GLU A 3 -72.30 -10.53 19.21
CA GLU A 3 -72.53 -11.24 20.47
C GLU A 3 -71.54 -10.76 21.56
N PRO A 4 -71.91 -10.83 22.85
CA PRO A 4 -71.04 -10.39 23.94
C PRO A 4 -69.82 -11.32 24.06
N GLY A 5 -68.64 -10.83 23.70
CA GLY A 5 -67.37 -11.55 23.82
C GLY A 5 -66.47 -11.51 22.58
N GLU A 6 -66.98 -11.03 21.44
CA GLU A 6 -66.16 -10.82 20.24
C GLU A 6 -65.44 -9.48 20.31
N SER A 7 -64.11 -9.53 20.24
CA SER A 7 -63.25 -8.35 20.08
C SER A 7 -63.46 -7.71 18.71
N ASP A 8 -63.51 -6.38 18.61
CA ASP A 8 -63.55 -5.69 17.31
C ASP A 8 -62.34 -6.09 16.44
N TYR A 9 -62.60 -6.70 15.28
CA TYR A 9 -61.56 -7.06 14.31
C TYR A 9 -61.97 -6.75 12.87
N THR A 10 -60.97 -6.59 12.01
CA THR A 10 -61.16 -6.51 10.55
C THR A 10 -60.46 -7.71 9.92
N ARG A 11 -61.20 -8.51 9.13
CA ARG A 11 -60.65 -9.63 8.37
C ARG A 11 -60.89 -9.42 6.89
N ILE A 12 -59.80 -9.43 6.12
CA ILE A 12 -59.84 -9.36 4.66
C ILE A 12 -59.44 -10.72 4.11
N THR A 13 -60.29 -11.30 3.27
CA THR A 13 -60.04 -12.56 2.57
C THR A 13 -60.33 -12.34 1.10
N PHE A 14 -59.38 -12.69 0.23
CA PHE A 14 -59.52 -12.53 -1.21
C PHE A 14 -58.85 -13.70 -1.93
N VAL A 15 -59.30 -13.98 -3.16
CA VAL A 15 -58.69 -14.94 -4.07
C VAL A 15 -58.16 -14.14 -5.27
N PRO A 16 -56.84 -14.12 -5.54
CA PRO A 16 -56.28 -13.37 -6.65
C PRO A 16 -56.76 -13.93 -8.00
N ASP A 17 -56.94 -13.06 -9.00
CA ASP A 17 -57.16 -13.45 -10.39
C ASP A 17 -55.81 -13.83 -11.02
N LEU A 18 -55.40 -15.09 -10.81
CA LEU A 18 -54.08 -15.57 -11.21
C LEU A 18 -53.83 -15.45 -12.71
N ALA A 19 -54.85 -15.71 -13.53
CA ALA A 19 -54.75 -15.59 -14.98
C ALA A 19 -54.34 -14.18 -15.44
N LYS A 20 -54.82 -13.14 -14.76
CA LYS A 20 -54.42 -11.75 -15.06
C LYS A 20 -53.07 -11.38 -14.46
N LEU A 21 -52.74 -11.90 -13.28
CA LEU A 21 -51.51 -11.56 -12.56
C LEU A 21 -50.27 -12.17 -13.23
N THR A 22 -50.35 -13.43 -13.62
CA THR A 22 -49.23 -14.16 -14.24
C THR A 22 -49.21 -14.01 -15.76
N GLY A 23 -50.33 -13.61 -16.36
CA GLY A 23 -50.54 -13.64 -17.81
C GLY A 23 -50.75 -15.05 -18.37
N ASP A 24 -50.81 -16.08 -17.51
CA ASP A 24 -51.11 -17.45 -17.89
C ASP A 24 -52.56 -17.80 -17.52
N THR A 25 -53.41 -17.94 -18.54
CA THR A 25 -54.82 -18.33 -18.40
C THR A 25 -55.04 -19.68 -17.71
N LYS A 26 -54.00 -20.50 -17.55
CA LYS A 26 -54.04 -21.80 -16.87
C LYS A 26 -53.46 -21.77 -15.45
N ALA A 27 -53.05 -20.61 -14.94
CA ALA A 27 -52.52 -20.51 -13.59
C ALA A 27 -53.61 -20.82 -12.56
N GLU A 28 -53.46 -21.96 -11.86
CA GLU A 28 -54.37 -22.41 -10.80
C GLU A 28 -53.83 -22.12 -9.39
N THR A 29 -52.51 -21.96 -9.26
CA THR A 29 -51.83 -21.72 -7.98
C THR A 29 -50.81 -20.59 -8.11
N ILE A 30 -50.49 -19.94 -6.99
CA ILE A 30 -49.31 -19.07 -6.88
C ILE A 30 -48.08 -19.99 -6.85
N ASP A 31 -47.04 -19.67 -7.61
CA ASP A 31 -45.80 -20.44 -7.57
C ASP A 31 -45.03 -20.24 -6.25
N ASP A 32 -44.08 -21.13 -6.00
CA ASP A 32 -43.35 -21.15 -4.75
C ASP A 32 -42.49 -19.89 -4.52
N ASP A 33 -41.98 -19.25 -5.59
CA ASP A 33 -41.14 -18.06 -5.50
C ASP A 33 -41.98 -16.83 -5.12
N ASP A 34 -43.12 -16.63 -5.79
CA ASP A 34 -44.07 -15.57 -5.46
C ASP A 34 -44.66 -15.76 -4.06
N TYR A 35 -44.99 -17.00 -3.69
CA TYR A 35 -45.44 -17.32 -2.33
C TYR A 35 -44.36 -16.99 -1.29
N ALA A 36 -43.09 -17.33 -1.57
CA ALA A 36 -41.98 -16.99 -0.69
C ALA A 36 -41.79 -15.47 -0.54
N LEU A 37 -41.98 -14.69 -1.59
CA LEU A 37 -41.95 -13.22 -1.54
C LEU A 37 -43.08 -12.66 -0.67
N MET A 38 -44.28 -13.23 -0.75
CA MET A 38 -45.42 -12.87 0.11
C MET A 38 -45.12 -13.21 1.58
N CYS A 39 -44.58 -14.40 1.85
CA CYS A 39 -44.16 -14.82 3.19
C CYS A 39 -43.07 -13.90 3.76
N ARG A 40 -42.03 -13.58 2.98
CA ARG A 40 -40.99 -12.61 3.36
C ARG A 40 -41.62 -11.25 3.71
N ARG A 41 -42.63 -10.81 2.96
CA ARG A 41 -43.30 -9.53 3.26
C ARG A 41 -43.99 -9.52 4.62
N VAL A 42 -44.50 -10.66 5.10
CA VAL A 42 -45.05 -10.81 6.46
C VAL A 42 -43.93 -10.68 7.51
N VAL A 43 -42.76 -11.25 7.23
CA VAL A 43 -41.55 -11.08 8.06
C VAL A 43 -41.12 -9.60 8.12
N ASP A 44 -41.15 -8.89 7.00
CA ASP A 44 -40.89 -7.45 6.95
C ASP A 44 -41.85 -6.66 7.87
N VAL A 45 -43.14 -7.02 7.88
CA VAL A 45 -44.13 -6.38 8.78
C VAL A 45 -43.77 -6.63 10.25
N ALA A 46 -43.40 -7.86 10.61
CA ALA A 46 -42.97 -8.20 11.98
C ALA A 46 -41.75 -7.38 12.41
N GLY A 47 -40.73 -7.28 11.54
CA GLY A 47 -39.54 -6.47 11.78
C GLY A 47 -39.86 -4.98 11.97
N CYS A 48 -40.67 -4.40 11.07
CA CYS A 48 -41.06 -2.98 11.14
C CYS A 48 -41.98 -2.64 12.32
N ALA A 49 -42.77 -3.60 12.80
CA ALA A 49 -43.65 -3.37 13.94
C ALA A 49 -42.88 -3.22 15.26
N GLY A 50 -41.64 -3.71 15.34
CA GLY A 50 -40.76 -3.49 16.49
C GLY A 50 -41.31 -4.08 17.78
N GLY A 51 -41.93 -5.28 17.71
CA GLY A 51 -42.51 -5.98 18.86
C GLY A 51 -43.82 -5.37 19.40
N LYS A 52 -44.37 -4.33 18.76
CA LYS A 52 -45.61 -3.67 19.20
C LYS A 52 -46.87 -4.48 18.91
N VAL A 53 -46.81 -5.39 17.94
CA VAL A 53 -47.90 -6.30 17.57
C VAL A 53 -47.34 -7.70 17.32
N GLU A 54 -48.13 -8.71 17.66
CA GLU A 54 -47.82 -10.09 17.30
C GLU A 54 -48.20 -10.33 15.84
N VAL A 55 -47.25 -10.83 15.05
CA VAL A 55 -47.46 -11.15 13.64
C VAL A 55 -47.40 -12.66 13.47
N THR A 56 -48.46 -13.22 12.89
CA THR A 56 -48.54 -14.66 12.60
C THR A 56 -48.62 -14.90 11.10
N LEU A 57 -47.99 -15.98 10.64
CA LEU A 57 -48.11 -16.53 9.30
C LEU A 57 -48.64 -17.95 9.41
N ASN A 58 -49.82 -18.21 8.86
CA ASN A 58 -50.50 -19.52 8.93
C ASN A 58 -50.62 -20.07 10.37
N GLY A 59 -50.90 -19.20 11.34
CA GLY A 59 -51.05 -19.57 12.76
C GLY A 59 -49.74 -19.76 13.53
N GLN A 60 -48.58 -19.58 12.89
CA GLN A 60 -47.28 -19.59 13.56
C GLN A 60 -46.81 -18.16 13.81
N ILE A 61 -46.34 -17.89 15.03
CA ILE A 61 -45.76 -16.60 15.41
C ILE A 61 -44.41 -16.41 14.70
N ILE A 62 -44.19 -15.25 14.10
CA ILE A 62 -42.89 -14.86 13.56
C ILE A 62 -42.01 -14.33 14.70
N PRO A 63 -40.93 -15.04 15.08
CA PRO A 63 -40.16 -14.73 16.29
C PRO A 63 -39.14 -13.61 16.02
N ILE A 64 -39.62 -12.37 15.82
CA ILE A 64 -38.76 -11.19 15.60
C ILE A 64 -39.12 -10.12 16.64
N GLY A 65 -38.19 -9.83 17.55
CA GLY A 65 -38.33 -8.84 18.61
C GLY A 65 -38.26 -7.40 18.13
N GLY A 66 -37.72 -7.15 16.93
CA GLY A 66 -37.79 -5.85 16.28
C GLY A 66 -36.85 -5.67 15.09
N PHE A 67 -36.65 -4.41 14.69
CA PHE A 67 -35.94 -4.08 13.46
C PHE A 67 -34.44 -4.44 13.50
N GLU A 68 -33.83 -4.46 14.69
CA GLU A 68 -32.45 -4.91 14.90
C GLU A 68 -32.28 -6.39 14.57
N GLU A 69 -33.08 -7.26 15.20
CA GLU A 69 -33.06 -8.70 14.93
C GLU A 69 -33.42 -9.01 13.47
N TYR A 70 -34.39 -8.29 12.92
CA TYR A 70 -34.74 -8.38 11.50
C TYR A 70 -33.54 -8.07 10.59
N SER A 71 -32.73 -7.05 10.90
CA SER A 71 -31.55 -6.71 10.10
C SER A 71 -30.49 -7.83 10.08
N GLN A 72 -30.43 -8.64 11.14
CA GLN A 72 -29.49 -9.76 11.22
C GLN A 72 -29.89 -10.94 10.32
N LEU A 73 -31.17 -11.07 9.95
CA LEU A 73 -31.65 -12.13 9.04
C LEU A 73 -31.06 -12.02 7.62
N TYR A 74 -30.55 -10.85 7.26
CA TYR A 74 -29.91 -10.59 5.97
C TYR A 74 -28.41 -10.92 5.95
N ARG A 75 -27.85 -11.35 7.08
CA ARG A 75 -26.41 -11.60 7.22
C ARG A 75 -26.10 -13.06 6.94
N ARG A 76 -25.02 -13.30 6.19
CA ARG A 76 -24.47 -14.65 6.04
C ARG A 76 -23.91 -15.14 7.37
N GLU A 77 -23.83 -16.46 7.50
CA GLU A 77 -23.14 -17.10 8.62
C GLU A 77 -21.68 -16.61 8.67
N ASN A 78 -21.25 -16.12 9.84
CA ASN A 78 -19.93 -15.50 10.10
C ASN A 78 -19.68 -14.11 9.47
N ALA A 79 -20.69 -13.45 8.89
CA ALA A 79 -20.51 -12.06 8.46
C ALA A 79 -20.39 -11.12 9.69
N PRO A 80 -19.60 -10.02 9.61
CA PRO A 80 -19.55 -9.04 10.67
C PRO A 80 -20.94 -8.51 11.02
N PRO A 81 -21.21 -8.20 12.31
CA PRO A 81 -22.52 -7.76 12.74
C PRO A 81 -22.88 -6.41 12.13
N VAL A 82 -24.18 -6.19 11.93
CA VAL A 82 -24.73 -4.87 11.65
C VAL A 82 -24.76 -4.06 12.94
N SER A 83 -24.17 -2.87 12.95
CA SER A 83 -24.34 -1.94 14.07
C SER A 83 -25.72 -1.31 13.97
N PHE A 84 -26.48 -1.29 15.07
CA PHE A 84 -27.84 -0.78 15.11
C PHE A 84 -28.01 0.43 16.03
N GLN A 85 -28.86 1.38 15.61
CA GLN A 85 -29.28 2.52 16.42
C GLN A 85 -30.75 2.84 16.19
N ARG A 86 -31.53 2.89 17.28
CA ARG A 86 -32.79 3.63 17.32
C ARG A 86 -32.50 5.09 17.65
N ILE A 87 -32.64 5.98 16.67
CA ILE A 87 -32.35 7.41 16.83
C ILE A 87 -33.43 8.07 17.68
N ASN A 88 -34.69 7.76 17.39
CA ASN A 88 -35.88 8.26 18.11
C ASN A 88 -37.09 7.36 17.79
N SER A 89 -38.30 7.79 18.16
CA SER A 89 -39.54 7.03 17.92
C SER A 89 -39.90 6.85 16.44
N ARG A 90 -39.23 7.56 15.53
CA ARG A 90 -39.48 7.57 14.09
C ARG A 90 -38.36 7.01 13.23
N TRP A 91 -37.18 6.73 13.79
CA TRP A 91 -36.02 6.30 13.02
C TRP A 91 -35.26 5.16 13.70
N GLU A 92 -35.12 4.06 12.97
CA GLU A 92 -34.26 2.94 13.31
C GLU A 92 -33.32 2.65 12.13
N VAL A 93 -32.04 2.53 12.43
CA VAL A 93 -30.98 2.43 11.42
C VAL A 93 -30.04 1.29 11.79
N GLY A 94 -29.73 0.44 10.81
CA GLY A 94 -28.67 -0.54 10.88
C GLY A 94 -27.64 -0.28 9.77
N VAL A 95 -26.36 -0.39 10.07
CA VAL A 95 -25.29 -0.25 9.06
C VAL A 95 -24.24 -1.33 9.26
N GLY A 96 -23.87 -2.00 8.17
CA GLY A 96 -22.83 -3.03 8.16
C GLY A 96 -22.07 -3.06 6.85
N LEU A 97 -21.12 -3.99 6.76
CA LEU A 97 -20.39 -4.29 5.54
C LEU A 97 -21.24 -5.15 4.60
N SER A 98 -21.33 -4.77 3.32
CA SER A 98 -22.05 -5.56 2.30
C SER A 98 -21.34 -6.89 2.03
N ASP A 99 -22.13 -7.97 1.97
CA ASP A 99 -21.65 -9.32 1.65
C ASP A 99 -21.51 -9.55 0.14
N SER A 100 -22.11 -8.67 -0.68
CA SER A 100 -22.05 -8.70 -2.14
C SER A 100 -20.91 -7.86 -2.71
N GLY A 101 -20.27 -7.03 -1.88
CA GLY A 101 -19.29 -6.03 -2.35
C GLY A 101 -19.92 -4.89 -3.16
N SER A 102 -21.24 -4.71 -3.03
CA SER A 102 -22.03 -3.67 -3.69
C SER A 102 -22.96 -2.99 -2.69
N PHE A 103 -23.42 -1.77 -3.00
CA PHE A 103 -24.27 -1.05 -2.07
C PHE A 103 -25.65 -1.73 -1.99
N GLU A 104 -26.07 -2.06 -0.78
CA GLU A 104 -27.35 -2.71 -0.50
C GLU A 104 -28.16 -1.86 0.48
N SER A 105 -29.47 -1.78 0.29
CA SER A 105 -30.35 -1.10 1.23
C SER A 105 -31.67 -1.84 1.43
N VAL A 106 -32.05 -2.04 2.69
CA VAL A 106 -33.35 -2.58 3.09
C VAL A 106 -34.06 -1.50 3.89
N SER A 107 -35.02 -0.82 3.27
CA SER A 107 -35.62 0.37 3.88
C SER A 107 -37.13 0.43 3.79
N PHE A 108 -37.72 1.00 4.83
CA PHE A 108 -39.17 1.14 5.00
C PHE A 108 -39.54 2.57 5.36
N VAL A 109 -40.59 3.09 4.72
CA VAL A 109 -41.18 4.38 5.05
C VAL A 109 -42.65 4.17 5.39
N ASN A 110 -43.04 4.43 6.64
CA ASN A 110 -44.41 4.19 7.13
C ASN A 110 -44.90 2.76 6.84
N GLY A 111 -44.01 1.78 6.99
CA GLY A 111 -44.28 0.37 6.69
C GLY A 111 -44.29 -0.02 5.22
N MET A 112 -44.09 0.93 4.28
CA MET A 112 -43.95 0.64 2.85
C MET A 112 -42.51 0.27 2.51
N ALA A 113 -42.29 -0.82 1.78
CA ALA A 113 -40.96 -1.26 1.36
C ALA A 113 -40.42 -0.34 0.24
N THR A 114 -39.43 0.46 0.56
CA THR A 114 -38.72 1.33 -0.39
C THR A 114 -37.53 0.60 -0.98
N THR A 115 -37.80 -0.35 -1.87
CA THR A 115 -36.82 -1.31 -2.43
C THR A 115 -35.69 -0.64 -3.21
N ARG A 116 -35.90 0.56 -3.74
CA ARG A 116 -34.86 1.36 -4.43
C ARG A 116 -34.27 2.46 -3.54
N GLY A 117 -34.59 2.45 -2.24
CA GLY A 117 -34.11 3.43 -1.27
C GLY A 117 -34.78 4.79 -1.43
N GLY A 118 -34.01 5.87 -1.42
CA GLY A 118 -34.52 7.23 -1.57
C GLY A 118 -33.81 8.24 -0.68
N THR A 119 -34.44 9.40 -0.50
CA THR A 119 -33.86 10.51 0.27
C THR A 119 -33.58 10.15 1.73
N HIS A 120 -34.40 9.32 2.37
CA HIS A 120 -34.19 8.84 3.75
C HIS A 120 -32.93 7.97 3.90
N VAL A 121 -32.69 7.05 2.95
CA VAL A 121 -31.46 6.23 2.95
C VAL A 121 -30.24 7.13 2.69
N ASN A 122 -30.35 8.07 1.75
CA ASN A 122 -29.23 8.91 1.35
C ASN A 122 -28.72 9.81 2.48
N VAL A 123 -29.60 10.37 3.32
CA VAL A 123 -29.16 11.21 4.47
C VAL A 123 -28.42 10.41 5.54
N ILE A 124 -28.77 9.13 5.72
CA ILE A 124 -28.06 8.22 6.64
C ILE A 124 -26.71 7.84 6.05
N VAL A 125 -26.71 7.37 4.80
CA VAL A 125 -25.47 6.96 4.11
C VAL A 125 -24.47 8.10 4.07
N GLN A 126 -24.89 9.33 3.77
CA GLN A 126 -23.99 10.49 3.70
C GLN A 126 -23.25 10.76 5.02
N GLN A 127 -23.95 10.67 6.16
CA GLN A 127 -23.35 10.84 7.49
C GLN A 127 -22.28 9.77 7.75
N VAL A 128 -22.61 8.51 7.46
CA VAL A 128 -21.72 7.36 7.61
C VAL A 128 -20.49 7.46 6.71
N THR A 129 -20.70 7.67 5.41
CA THR A 129 -19.61 7.68 4.42
C THR A 129 -18.66 8.83 4.65
N LYS A 130 -19.16 9.99 5.08
CA LYS A 130 -18.33 11.14 5.47
C LYS A 130 -17.44 10.78 6.66
N ARG A 131 -18.02 10.23 7.73
CA ARG A 131 -17.29 9.88 8.96
C ARG A 131 -16.18 8.86 8.71
N ILE A 132 -16.47 7.83 7.92
CA ILE A 132 -15.49 6.78 7.56
C ILE A 132 -14.38 7.36 6.69
N ALA A 133 -14.72 8.13 5.64
CA ALA A 133 -13.71 8.73 4.76
C ALA A 133 -12.77 9.68 5.53
N GLU A 134 -13.30 10.53 6.41
CA GLU A 134 -12.50 11.40 7.29
C GLU A 134 -11.58 10.59 8.23
N ARG A 135 -12.09 9.48 8.78
CA ARG A 135 -11.28 8.61 9.63
C ARG A 135 -10.15 7.95 8.87
N VAL A 136 -10.41 7.43 7.68
CA VAL A 136 -9.38 6.82 6.83
C VAL A 136 -8.34 7.87 6.42
N ALA A 137 -8.74 9.05 5.96
CA ALA A 137 -7.80 10.12 5.60
C ALA A 137 -6.92 10.57 6.78
N LYS A 138 -7.44 10.49 8.02
CA LYS A 138 -6.66 10.80 9.23
C LYS A 138 -5.66 9.69 9.60
N LEU A 139 -6.04 8.42 9.43
CA LEU A 139 -5.19 7.26 9.77
C LEU A 139 -4.18 6.92 8.66
N HIS A 140 -4.59 7.13 7.41
CA HIS A 140 -3.88 6.81 6.18
C HIS A 140 -3.94 8.01 5.22
N PRO A 141 -3.17 9.09 5.48
CA PRO A 141 -3.16 10.28 4.63
C PRO A 141 -2.88 9.97 3.16
N GLU A 142 -2.07 8.96 2.88
CA GLU A 142 -1.73 8.47 1.54
C GLU A 142 -2.93 7.91 0.77
N LEU A 143 -3.97 7.47 1.48
CA LEU A 143 -5.21 6.94 0.90
C LEU A 143 -6.31 8.02 0.78
N GLY A 144 -6.11 9.21 1.35
CA GLY A 144 -7.14 10.25 1.46
C GLY A 144 -7.76 10.64 0.12
N GLU A 145 -6.96 10.75 -0.94
CA GLU A 145 -7.47 11.05 -2.29
C GLU A 145 -8.21 9.85 -2.94
N THR A 146 -7.90 8.63 -2.52
CA THR A 146 -8.49 7.40 -3.07
C THR A 146 -9.83 7.08 -2.42
N VAL A 147 -9.97 7.39 -1.12
CA VAL A 147 -11.13 7.05 -0.30
C VAL A 147 -12.20 8.13 -0.39
N THR A 148 -13.01 8.04 -1.45
CA THR A 148 -14.18 8.92 -1.63
C THR A 148 -15.41 8.37 -0.88
N GLN A 149 -16.38 9.23 -0.56
CA GLN A 149 -17.67 8.78 0.00
C GLN A 149 -18.37 7.74 -0.89
N GLY A 150 -18.23 7.86 -2.21
CA GLY A 150 -18.75 6.88 -3.16
C GLY A 150 -18.06 5.51 -3.06
N LEU A 151 -16.74 5.48 -2.79
CA LEU A 151 -16.03 4.23 -2.51
C LEU A 151 -16.57 3.57 -1.25
N VAL A 152 -16.74 4.33 -0.16
CA VAL A 152 -17.29 3.80 1.09
C VAL A 152 -18.71 3.28 0.86
N ARG A 153 -19.58 4.09 0.24
CA ARG A 153 -20.98 3.73 -0.04
C ARG A 153 -21.11 2.37 -0.70
N ARG A 154 -20.26 2.08 -1.69
CA ARG A 154 -20.33 0.84 -2.45
C ARG A 154 -20.17 -0.43 -1.60
N ASN A 155 -19.58 -0.33 -0.41
CA ASN A 155 -19.32 -1.49 0.44
C ASN A 155 -20.28 -1.56 1.64
N LEU A 156 -21.34 -0.76 1.68
CA LEU A 156 -22.28 -0.74 2.80
C LEU A 156 -23.54 -1.52 2.50
N ILE A 157 -24.05 -2.21 3.51
CA ILE A 157 -25.47 -2.56 3.63
C ILE A 157 -26.12 -1.65 4.66
N VAL A 158 -27.27 -1.07 4.33
CA VAL A 158 -28.01 -0.13 5.20
C VAL A 158 -29.45 -0.57 5.41
N PHE A 159 -29.85 -0.66 6.67
CA PHE A 159 -31.21 -0.88 7.11
C PHE A 159 -31.80 0.44 7.60
N CYS A 160 -32.99 0.81 7.14
CA CYS A 160 -33.61 2.08 7.54
C CYS A 160 -35.11 1.95 7.66
N ASN A 161 -35.65 2.00 8.88
CA ASN A 161 -37.08 2.08 9.14
C ASN A 161 -37.41 3.51 9.61
N ALA A 162 -38.20 4.23 8.82
CA ALA A 162 -38.48 5.65 9.03
C ALA A 162 -39.98 5.95 9.03
N LEU A 163 -40.41 6.84 9.93
CA LEU A 163 -41.75 7.43 9.93
C LEU A 163 -41.69 8.87 9.43
N ILE A 164 -42.20 9.08 8.22
CA ILE A 164 -42.09 10.34 7.48
C ILE A 164 -43.47 11.01 7.40
N GLU A 165 -43.52 12.31 7.68
CA GLU A 165 -44.73 13.11 7.51
C GLU A 165 -45.02 13.37 6.02
N ASN A 166 -46.25 13.08 5.60
CA ASN A 166 -46.75 13.29 4.24
C ASN A 166 -45.74 12.87 3.15
N PRO A 167 -45.30 11.60 3.14
CA PRO A 167 -44.23 11.16 2.25
C PRO A 167 -44.67 11.21 0.79
N THR A 168 -43.74 11.63 -0.05
CA THR A 168 -43.84 11.66 -1.51
C THR A 168 -42.90 10.63 -2.08
N PHE A 169 -43.38 9.88 -3.07
CA PHE A 169 -42.64 8.81 -3.72
C PHE A 169 -42.46 9.09 -5.21
N ASP A 170 -41.60 8.31 -5.85
CA ASP A 170 -41.36 8.35 -7.29
C ASP A 170 -42.60 7.95 -8.12
N SER A 171 -43.38 7.00 -7.60
CA SER A 171 -44.48 6.38 -8.30
C SER A 171 -45.50 5.80 -7.31
N GLN A 172 -46.63 5.31 -7.82
CA GLN A 172 -47.65 4.65 -7.01
C GLN A 172 -47.15 3.36 -6.34
N MET A 173 -46.12 2.71 -6.89
CA MET A 173 -45.50 1.53 -6.28
C MET A 173 -44.67 1.87 -5.04
N LYS A 174 -44.36 3.16 -4.82
CA LYS A 174 -43.67 3.68 -3.62
C LYS A 174 -42.30 3.06 -3.35
N GLU A 175 -41.60 2.68 -4.43
CA GLU A 175 -40.30 1.99 -4.34
C GLU A 175 -39.16 2.93 -3.93
N SER A 176 -39.31 4.25 -4.14
CA SER A 176 -38.32 5.25 -3.73
C SER A 176 -38.94 6.49 -3.10
N LEU A 177 -38.43 6.89 -1.92
CA LEU A 177 -38.80 8.16 -1.30
C LEU A 177 -38.15 9.35 -2.03
N THR A 178 -38.94 10.39 -2.31
CA THR A 178 -38.48 11.63 -2.97
C THR A 178 -38.63 12.87 -2.10
N SER A 179 -39.27 12.75 -0.92
CA SER A 179 -39.49 13.88 -0.01
C SER A 179 -38.19 14.58 0.37
N ASN A 180 -38.25 15.91 0.50
CA ASN A 180 -37.12 16.70 0.94
C ASN A 180 -36.79 16.35 2.41
N PRO A 181 -35.51 16.13 2.77
CA PRO A 181 -35.12 15.87 4.16
C PRO A 181 -35.64 16.91 5.17
N THR A 182 -35.82 18.17 4.77
CA THR A 182 -36.36 19.23 5.64
C THR A 182 -37.83 19.03 6.01
N THR A 183 -38.58 18.22 5.25
CA THR A 183 -40.01 17.97 5.46
C THR A 183 -40.29 16.62 6.10
N PHE A 184 -39.27 15.90 6.59
CA PHE A 184 -39.46 14.59 7.23
C PHE A 184 -40.22 14.64 8.56
N GLY A 185 -40.37 15.83 9.16
CA GLY A 185 -41.08 16.01 10.43
C GLY A 185 -40.35 15.45 11.65
N SER A 186 -39.06 15.10 11.50
CA SER A 186 -38.25 14.53 12.58
C SER A 186 -36.75 14.64 12.30
N LYS A 187 -35.93 14.53 13.36
CA LYS A 187 -34.46 14.48 13.24
C LYS A 187 -33.99 13.07 12.90
N TYR A 188 -32.89 12.98 12.15
CA TYR A 188 -32.29 11.74 11.65
C TYR A 188 -30.76 11.71 11.88
N ASP A 189 -30.26 12.56 12.78
CA ASP A 189 -28.84 12.65 13.10
C ASP A 189 -28.37 11.38 13.83
N LEU A 190 -27.33 10.73 13.30
CA LEU A 190 -26.68 9.59 13.95
C LEU A 190 -25.88 10.08 15.16
N SER A 191 -25.87 9.29 16.24
CA SER A 191 -25.10 9.69 17.43
C SER A 191 -23.59 9.50 17.21
N GLU A 192 -22.78 10.33 17.87
CA GLU A 192 -21.32 10.15 17.88
C GLU A 192 -20.92 8.76 18.37
N ARG A 193 -21.65 8.20 19.35
CA ARG A 193 -21.42 6.83 19.83
C ARG A 193 -21.57 5.82 18.69
N PHE A 194 -22.68 5.87 17.97
CA PHE A 194 -22.96 4.97 16.85
C PHE A 194 -21.92 5.14 15.72
N LEU A 195 -21.62 6.39 15.37
CA LEU A 195 -20.58 6.69 14.37
C LEU A 195 -19.20 6.16 14.78
N ASN A 196 -18.87 6.13 16.07
CA ASN A 196 -17.64 5.54 16.58
C ASN A 196 -17.67 4.01 16.56
N GLU A 197 -18.82 3.39 16.84
CA GLU A 197 -19.02 1.93 16.71
C GLU A 197 -18.75 1.46 15.27
N LEU A 198 -19.19 2.23 14.26
CA LEU A 198 -18.91 1.93 12.84
C LEU A 198 -17.42 2.00 12.46
N LEU A 199 -16.59 2.64 13.28
CA LEU A 199 -15.14 2.76 13.07
C LEU A 199 -14.35 1.74 13.88
N GLN A 200 -15.02 0.91 14.69
CA GLN A 200 -14.35 -0.15 15.43
C GLN A 200 -13.91 -1.25 14.48
N GLU A 201 -12.76 -1.84 14.81
CA GLU A 201 -12.21 -2.96 14.08
C GLU A 201 -13.09 -4.21 14.28
N GLU A 202 -13.15 -5.08 13.28
CA GLU A 202 -13.92 -6.34 13.33
C GLU A 202 -13.53 -7.18 14.54
N GLY A 203 -12.23 -7.32 14.82
CA GLY A 203 -11.70 -8.06 15.97
C GLY A 203 -12.06 -7.47 17.35
N LYS A 204 -12.65 -6.28 17.39
CA LYS A 204 -13.16 -5.62 18.61
C LYS A 204 -14.69 -5.56 18.65
N GLY A 205 -15.37 -6.30 17.76
CA GLY A 205 -16.82 -6.33 17.65
C GLY A 205 -17.42 -5.26 16.73
N GLY A 206 -16.58 -4.57 15.94
CA GLY A 206 -17.03 -3.61 14.93
C GLY A 206 -17.54 -4.28 13.64
N PRO A 207 -18.12 -3.51 12.71
CA PRO A 207 -18.71 -4.03 11.48
C PRO A 207 -17.69 -4.33 10.35
N GLY A 208 -16.39 -4.16 10.58
CA GLY A 208 -15.32 -4.44 9.59
C GLY A 208 -15.24 -3.48 8.39
N ILE A 209 -16.01 -2.37 8.43
CA ILE A 209 -16.12 -1.43 7.31
C ILE A 209 -14.78 -0.70 7.06
N LEU A 210 -14.07 -0.33 8.12
CA LEU A 210 -12.85 0.48 8.03
C LEU A 210 -11.74 -0.30 7.32
N GLU A 211 -11.51 -1.54 7.74
CA GLU A 211 -10.49 -2.43 7.21
C GLU A 211 -10.74 -2.73 5.73
N GLU A 212 -11.98 -3.03 5.36
CA GLU A 212 -12.33 -3.34 3.98
C GLU A 212 -12.16 -2.12 3.07
N VAL A 213 -12.57 -0.93 3.51
CA VAL A 213 -12.36 0.31 2.76
C VAL A 213 -10.87 0.58 2.56
N VAL A 214 -10.05 0.41 3.60
CA VAL A 214 -8.58 0.56 3.51
C VAL A 214 -7.98 -0.48 2.55
N ARG A 215 -8.40 -1.74 2.63
CA ARG A 215 -7.95 -2.82 1.74
C ARG A 215 -8.24 -2.51 0.27
N ILE A 216 -9.47 -2.11 -0.05
CA ILE A 216 -9.88 -1.75 -1.40
C ILE A 216 -9.11 -0.50 -1.89
N ALA A 217 -8.95 0.51 -1.03
CA ALA A 217 -8.24 1.73 -1.37
C ALA A 217 -6.77 1.46 -1.71
N ARG A 218 -6.07 0.65 -0.90
CA ARG A 218 -4.71 0.20 -1.19
C ARG A 218 -4.64 -0.55 -2.52
N GLY A 219 -5.55 -1.49 -2.77
CA GLY A 219 -5.60 -2.21 -4.04
C GLY A 219 -5.79 -1.29 -5.26
N ARG A 220 -6.66 -0.27 -5.14
CA ARG A 220 -6.84 0.73 -6.21
C ARG A 220 -5.62 1.61 -6.43
N GLN A 221 -5.00 2.07 -5.36
CA GLN A 221 -3.78 2.87 -5.43
C GLN A 221 -2.67 2.07 -6.12
N GLN A 222 -2.52 0.79 -5.75
CA GLN A 222 -1.56 -0.12 -6.37
C GLN A 222 -1.83 -0.33 -7.86
N ALA A 223 -3.07 -0.63 -8.22
CA ALA A 223 -3.47 -0.82 -9.62
C ALA A 223 -3.24 0.45 -10.47
N ASN A 224 -3.48 1.63 -9.89
CA ASN A 224 -3.21 2.90 -10.57
C ASN A 224 -1.70 3.14 -10.73
N LEU A 225 -0.90 2.85 -9.71
CA LEU A 225 0.55 2.96 -9.75
C LEU A 225 1.14 2.02 -10.81
N LEU A 226 0.71 0.76 -10.84
CA LEU A 226 1.06 -0.23 -11.85
C LEU A 226 0.82 0.28 -13.27
N LYS A 227 -0.40 0.74 -13.55
CA LYS A 227 -0.78 1.29 -14.85
C LYS A 227 0.08 2.51 -15.23
N ALA A 228 0.38 3.37 -14.27
CA ALA A 228 1.02 4.66 -14.54
C ALA A 228 2.55 4.58 -14.65
N VAL A 229 3.19 3.74 -13.83
CA VAL A 229 4.63 3.44 -13.90
C VAL A 229 4.92 2.43 -15.00
N GLY A 230 3.90 1.70 -15.46
CA GLY A 230 4.03 0.63 -16.44
C GLY A 230 4.67 -0.61 -15.84
N GLY A 231 4.46 -0.84 -14.54
CA GLY A 231 4.93 -2.02 -13.79
C GLY A 231 4.26 -3.27 -14.34
N GLY A 232 5.08 -4.15 -14.91
CA GLY A 232 4.67 -5.31 -15.67
C GLY A 232 5.82 -5.69 -16.60
N LYS A 233 5.97 -6.99 -16.89
CA LYS A 233 7.08 -7.51 -17.71
C LYS A 233 7.19 -6.74 -19.03
N LYS A 234 8.20 -5.89 -19.14
CA LYS A 234 8.56 -5.23 -20.40
C LYS A 234 9.27 -6.22 -21.30
N SER A 235 9.01 -6.14 -22.59
CA SER A 235 9.78 -6.90 -23.58
C SER A 235 11.25 -6.44 -23.55
N LYS A 236 12.18 -7.34 -23.88
CA LYS A 236 13.61 -7.00 -23.97
C LYS A 236 13.87 -5.77 -24.85
N ARG A 237 13.13 -5.63 -25.96
CA ARG A 237 13.21 -4.46 -26.86
C ARG A 237 12.84 -3.14 -26.15
N GLN A 238 11.80 -3.15 -25.32
CA GLN A 238 11.38 -1.95 -24.57
C GLN A 238 12.43 -1.56 -23.53
N VAL A 239 13.04 -2.53 -22.85
CA VAL A 239 14.09 -2.24 -21.86
C VAL A 239 15.35 -1.68 -22.53
N LEU A 240 15.78 -2.28 -23.64
CA LEU A 240 16.92 -1.79 -24.43
C LEU A 240 16.69 -0.40 -25.06
N SER A 241 15.44 0.08 -25.10
CA SER A 241 15.13 1.44 -25.56
C SER A 241 15.33 2.53 -24.49
N ILE A 242 15.59 2.13 -23.24
CA ILE A 242 15.85 3.06 -22.14
C ILE A 242 17.19 3.77 -22.40
N PRO A 243 17.21 5.10 -22.54
CA PRO A 243 18.43 5.83 -22.83
C PRO A 243 19.48 5.62 -21.73
N LYS A 244 20.75 5.48 -22.13
CA LYS A 244 21.91 5.32 -21.25
C LYS A 244 21.95 4.03 -20.42
N LEU A 245 21.10 3.04 -20.68
CA LEU A 245 21.28 1.70 -20.13
C LEU A 245 22.36 0.96 -20.92
N ASP A 246 23.39 0.48 -20.22
CA ASP A 246 24.29 -0.56 -20.70
C ASP A 246 23.85 -1.88 -20.07
N ASP A 247 23.05 -2.66 -20.80
CA ASP A 247 22.38 -3.84 -20.25
C ASP A 247 23.29 -5.08 -20.24
N ALA A 248 23.28 -5.84 -19.14
CA ALA A 248 24.01 -7.11 -19.06
C ALA A 248 23.44 -8.13 -20.06
N HIS A 249 24.29 -8.92 -20.70
CA HIS A 249 23.84 -9.85 -21.74
C HIS A 249 22.87 -10.92 -21.21
N LEU A 250 23.06 -11.35 -19.95
CA LEU A 250 22.23 -12.35 -19.29
C LEU A 250 20.99 -11.77 -18.57
N ALA A 251 20.85 -10.44 -18.49
CA ALA A 251 19.73 -9.83 -17.78
C ALA A 251 18.37 -10.12 -18.45
N GLY A 252 17.43 -10.62 -17.67
CA GLY A 252 16.12 -11.09 -18.13
C GLY A 252 16.11 -12.50 -18.72
N THR A 253 17.20 -13.27 -18.60
CA THR A 253 17.27 -14.70 -18.95
C THR A 253 17.07 -15.58 -17.72
N LYS A 254 17.22 -16.90 -17.85
CA LYS A 254 17.21 -17.83 -16.69
C LYS A 254 18.35 -17.55 -15.69
N ARG A 255 19.41 -16.85 -16.11
CA ARG A 255 20.59 -16.51 -15.29
C ARG A 255 20.53 -15.08 -14.73
N SER A 256 19.35 -14.47 -14.71
CA SER A 256 19.17 -13.09 -14.21
C SER A 256 19.60 -12.91 -12.76
N GLN A 257 19.51 -13.97 -11.93
CA GLN A 257 19.94 -13.94 -10.54
C GLN A 257 21.44 -13.74 -10.38
N GLU A 258 22.25 -14.10 -11.39
CA GLU A 258 23.69 -13.87 -11.38
C GLU A 258 24.07 -12.44 -11.83
N CYS A 259 23.08 -11.65 -12.25
CA CYS A 259 23.32 -10.33 -12.84
C CYS A 259 23.26 -9.22 -11.78
N THR A 260 24.20 -8.28 -11.86
CA THR A 260 24.27 -7.08 -11.02
C THR A 260 24.07 -5.82 -11.87
N LEU A 261 23.11 -4.97 -11.49
CA LEU A 261 22.95 -3.65 -12.06
C LEU A 261 23.74 -2.62 -11.23
N ILE A 262 24.71 -1.96 -11.86
CA ILE A 262 25.46 -0.87 -11.24
C ILE A 262 24.71 0.44 -11.48
N LEU A 263 24.18 1.04 -10.41
CA LEU A 263 23.57 2.38 -10.42
C LEU A 263 24.62 3.42 -10.11
N THR A 264 24.84 4.35 -11.03
CA THR A 264 25.91 5.35 -10.92
C THR A 264 25.39 6.75 -10.68
N GLU A 265 26.15 7.56 -9.93
CA GLU A 265 25.90 8.99 -9.79
C GLU A 265 26.32 9.76 -11.06
N GLY A 266 25.36 9.95 -11.97
CA GLY A 266 25.57 10.67 -13.21
C GLY A 266 26.45 9.94 -14.24
N ASP A 267 26.75 10.65 -15.34
CA ASP A 267 27.46 10.10 -16.49
C ASP A 267 28.97 9.92 -16.24
N SER A 268 29.55 10.71 -15.32
CA SER A 268 30.96 10.61 -14.95
C SER A 268 31.27 9.27 -14.27
N ALA A 269 30.47 8.90 -13.25
CA ALA A 269 30.59 7.61 -12.58
C ALA A 269 30.25 6.44 -13.52
N LYS A 270 29.30 6.64 -14.44
CA LYS A 270 29.00 5.68 -15.50
C LYS A 270 30.22 5.34 -16.36
N ALA A 271 30.96 6.35 -16.81
CA ALA A 271 32.14 6.11 -17.64
C ALA A 271 33.18 5.23 -16.92
N LEU A 272 33.32 5.41 -15.60
CA LEU A 272 34.18 4.58 -14.77
C LEU A 272 33.67 3.14 -14.67
N ALA A 273 32.38 2.95 -14.41
CA ALA A 273 31.76 1.63 -14.35
C ALA A 273 31.87 0.88 -15.68
N VAL A 274 31.62 1.54 -16.81
CA VAL A 274 31.73 0.96 -18.16
C VAL A 274 33.17 0.53 -18.48
N ALA A 275 34.18 1.29 -18.06
CA ALA A 275 35.58 0.88 -18.17
C ALA A 275 35.89 -0.35 -17.31
N GLY A 276 35.25 -0.47 -16.13
CA GLY A 276 35.30 -1.64 -15.26
C GLY A 276 34.68 -2.90 -15.86
N LEU A 277 33.61 -2.76 -16.64
CA LEU A 277 32.96 -3.89 -17.33
C LEU A 277 33.89 -4.63 -18.30
N GLU A 278 34.94 -3.97 -18.81
CA GLU A 278 35.96 -4.63 -19.64
C GLU A 278 36.79 -5.66 -18.86
N VAL A 279 36.80 -5.57 -17.52
CA VAL A 279 37.52 -6.49 -16.62
C VAL A 279 36.60 -7.58 -16.11
N ILE A 280 35.44 -7.21 -15.55
CA ILE A 280 34.51 -8.17 -14.89
C ILE A 280 33.49 -8.80 -15.86
N GLY A 281 33.43 -8.29 -17.10
CA GLY A 281 32.60 -8.82 -18.19
C GLY A 281 31.19 -8.22 -18.24
N ARG A 282 30.69 -8.01 -19.46
CA ARG A 282 29.33 -7.52 -19.75
C ARG A 282 28.24 -8.60 -19.67
N GLU A 283 28.63 -9.85 -19.39
CA GLU A 283 27.66 -10.94 -19.30
C GLU A 283 26.72 -10.78 -18.11
N ARG A 284 27.28 -10.46 -16.93
CA ARG A 284 26.57 -10.37 -15.65
C ARG A 284 26.36 -8.94 -15.16
N TYR A 285 27.11 -7.97 -15.67
CA TYR A 285 27.07 -6.61 -15.13
C TYR A 285 26.48 -5.61 -16.13
N GLY A 286 25.47 -4.87 -15.66
CA GLY A 286 24.86 -3.76 -16.38
C GLY A 286 25.13 -2.43 -15.67
N VAL A 287 24.99 -1.30 -16.36
CA VAL A 287 25.23 0.04 -15.79
C VAL A 287 24.10 0.99 -16.18
N PHE A 288 23.58 1.74 -15.20
CA PHE A 288 22.57 2.77 -15.44
C PHE A 288 22.86 4.04 -14.59
N PRO A 289 22.98 5.22 -15.21
CA PRO A 289 23.25 6.46 -14.49
C PRO A 289 21.96 7.11 -13.97
N LEU A 290 21.95 7.47 -12.69
CA LEU A 290 20.90 8.29 -12.10
C LEU A 290 21.10 9.77 -12.45
N ARG A 291 20.00 10.49 -12.69
CA ARG A 291 20.01 11.94 -12.89
C ARG A 291 19.76 12.67 -11.58
N GLY A 292 20.85 13.10 -10.94
CA GLY A 292 20.79 13.84 -9.67
C GLY A 292 20.21 13.00 -8.53
N LYS A 293 19.62 13.68 -7.53
CA LYS A 293 19.02 13.01 -6.38
C LYS A 293 17.76 12.24 -6.78
N PHE A 294 17.70 10.99 -6.37
CA PHE A 294 16.53 10.15 -6.60
C PHE A 294 15.29 10.69 -5.87
N LEU A 295 14.09 10.47 -6.40
CA LEU A 295 12.86 10.97 -5.77
C LEU A 295 12.61 10.23 -4.46
N ASN A 296 12.36 10.94 -3.36
CA ASN A 296 11.82 10.32 -2.15
C ASN A 296 10.39 9.84 -2.43
N VAL A 297 10.20 8.53 -2.49
CA VAL A 297 8.95 7.91 -2.97
C VAL A 297 7.85 7.86 -1.92
N ARG A 298 8.17 7.96 -0.63
CA ARG A 298 7.18 7.79 0.46
C ARG A 298 6.12 8.88 0.50
N ASP A 299 6.55 10.10 0.22
CA ASP A 299 5.71 11.29 0.25
C ASP A 299 5.28 11.72 -1.16
N ALA A 300 5.61 10.92 -2.17
CA ALA A 300 5.29 11.21 -3.55
C ALA A 300 3.88 10.71 -3.89
N THR A 301 3.08 11.59 -4.46
CA THR A 301 1.77 11.22 -5.02
C THR A 301 1.94 10.23 -6.18
N VAL A 302 0.91 9.44 -6.46
CA VAL A 302 0.89 8.53 -7.63
C VAL A 302 1.21 9.29 -8.92
N LYS A 303 0.75 10.55 -9.05
CA LYS A 303 1.05 11.42 -10.18
C LYS A 303 2.54 11.77 -10.29
N GLN A 304 3.20 12.07 -9.17
CA GLN A 304 4.64 12.34 -9.15
C GLN A 304 5.46 11.09 -9.48
N LEU A 305 5.11 9.95 -8.89
CA LEU A 305 5.75 8.66 -9.19
C LEU A 305 5.59 8.30 -10.68
N ALA A 306 4.37 8.47 -11.23
CA ALA A 306 4.07 8.26 -12.64
C ALA A 306 4.71 9.30 -13.56
N GLY A 307 5.07 10.48 -13.08
CA GLY A 307 5.78 11.49 -13.87
C GLY A 307 7.29 11.25 -13.93
N ASN A 308 7.84 10.45 -13.01
CA ASN A 308 9.27 10.29 -12.84
C ASN A 308 9.86 9.26 -13.82
N SER A 309 10.68 9.72 -14.76
CA SER A 309 11.31 8.83 -15.75
C SER A 309 12.39 7.91 -15.18
N GLU A 310 13.13 8.36 -14.15
CA GLU A 310 14.17 7.57 -13.49
C GLU A 310 13.56 6.37 -12.75
N LEU A 311 12.46 6.59 -12.01
CA LEU A 311 11.72 5.53 -11.34
C LEU A 311 11.19 4.50 -12.33
N LYS A 312 10.56 4.96 -13.42
CA LYS A 312 10.07 4.06 -14.49
C LYS A 312 11.18 3.26 -15.14
N ALA A 313 12.31 3.91 -15.41
CA ALA A 313 13.48 3.26 -15.99
C ALA A 313 14.00 2.19 -15.03
N LEU A 314 14.22 2.52 -13.76
CA LEU A 314 14.73 1.57 -12.77
C LEU A 314 13.80 0.37 -12.59
N CYS A 315 12.49 0.57 -12.45
CA CYS A 315 11.52 -0.51 -12.38
C CYS A 315 11.60 -1.41 -13.62
N SER A 316 11.72 -0.83 -14.81
CA SER A 316 11.79 -1.59 -16.08
C SER A 316 13.11 -2.34 -16.24
N ILE A 317 14.24 -1.74 -15.83
CA ILE A 317 15.59 -2.33 -15.96
C ILE A 317 15.72 -3.53 -15.03
N VAL A 318 15.35 -3.36 -13.76
CA VAL A 318 15.43 -4.40 -12.73
C VAL A 318 14.34 -5.45 -12.91
N GLY A 319 13.23 -5.11 -13.56
CA GLY A 319 12.08 -6.00 -13.74
C GLY A 319 11.16 -6.04 -12.53
N LEU A 320 11.07 -4.92 -11.81
CA LEU A 320 10.23 -4.77 -10.61
C LEU A 320 8.75 -4.73 -11.00
N ASP A 321 7.95 -5.25 -10.08
CA ASP A 321 6.53 -5.49 -10.27
C ASP A 321 5.83 -5.16 -8.97
N PHE A 322 4.92 -4.20 -9.02
CA PHE A 322 4.20 -3.74 -7.84
C PHE A 322 3.16 -4.78 -7.39
N ASP A 323 2.79 -5.77 -8.21
CA ASP A 323 1.91 -6.86 -7.76
C ASP A 323 2.64 -7.94 -6.93
N LYS A 324 3.98 -7.85 -6.80
CA LYS A 324 4.80 -8.85 -6.09
C LYS A 324 5.43 -8.29 -4.83
N GLN A 325 5.61 -9.15 -3.85
CA GLN A 325 6.33 -8.83 -2.62
C GLN A 325 7.77 -9.36 -2.62
N TYR A 326 8.11 -10.28 -3.53
CA TYR A 326 9.43 -10.91 -3.62
C TYR A 326 9.81 -11.71 -2.36
N LEU A 327 8.83 -12.42 -1.81
CA LEU A 327 8.97 -13.29 -0.64
C LEU A 327 9.59 -14.64 -1.00
N SER A 328 9.39 -15.12 -2.22
CA SER A 328 9.87 -16.43 -2.67
C SER A 328 10.98 -16.33 -3.71
N SER A 329 11.77 -17.41 -3.81
CA SER A 329 12.77 -17.58 -4.87
C SER A 329 12.12 -17.50 -6.27
N ASP A 330 10.93 -18.06 -6.45
CA ASP A 330 10.18 -18.00 -7.71
C ASP A 330 9.82 -16.58 -8.11
N GLU A 331 9.44 -15.71 -7.16
CA GLU A 331 9.16 -14.31 -7.46
C GLU A 331 10.45 -13.56 -7.81
N ARG A 332 11.52 -13.74 -7.01
CA ARG A 332 12.82 -13.08 -7.25
C ARG A 332 13.47 -13.52 -8.56
N SER A 333 13.30 -14.78 -8.97
CA SER A 333 13.79 -15.33 -10.25
C SER A 333 13.27 -14.56 -11.48
N GLN A 334 12.17 -13.83 -11.32
CA GLN A 334 11.54 -13.06 -12.40
C GLN A 334 12.14 -11.66 -12.57
N LEU A 335 12.95 -11.20 -11.62
CA LEU A 335 13.77 -10.00 -11.76
C LEU A 335 14.76 -10.18 -12.91
N ARG A 336 15.10 -9.10 -13.59
CA ARG A 336 16.15 -9.07 -14.62
C ARG A 336 17.56 -9.01 -14.04
N TYR A 337 17.67 -8.48 -12.83
CA TYR A 337 18.91 -8.40 -12.06
C TYR A 337 18.65 -8.92 -10.65
N GLY A 338 19.43 -9.90 -10.22
CA GLY A 338 19.39 -10.42 -8.85
C GLY A 338 20.05 -9.50 -7.84
N HIS A 339 20.89 -8.57 -8.30
CA HIS A 339 21.62 -7.63 -7.45
C HIS A 339 21.62 -6.22 -8.01
N VAL A 340 21.67 -5.23 -7.13
CA VAL A 340 21.82 -3.81 -7.45
C VAL A 340 22.97 -3.24 -6.63
N MET A 341 23.97 -2.72 -7.33
CA MET A 341 25.17 -2.14 -6.73
C MET A 341 25.15 -0.63 -6.89
N LEU A 342 25.33 0.09 -5.78
CA LEU A 342 25.32 1.54 -5.73
C LEU A 342 26.75 2.09 -5.85
N MET A 343 27.01 2.87 -6.88
CA MET A 343 28.32 3.44 -7.17
C MET A 343 28.21 4.96 -7.27
N THR A 344 28.35 5.62 -6.11
CA THR A 344 28.23 7.07 -5.95
C THR A 344 29.56 7.67 -5.52
N ASP A 345 29.68 8.99 -5.58
CA ASP A 345 30.83 9.69 -5.01
C ASP A 345 30.87 9.47 -3.48
N GLN A 346 32.07 9.52 -2.90
CA GLN A 346 32.31 9.35 -1.46
C GLN A 346 32.15 10.68 -0.73
N ASP A 347 30.97 11.27 -0.87
CA ASP A 347 30.59 12.52 -0.23
C ASP A 347 29.17 12.44 0.35
N ALA A 348 28.71 13.54 0.96
CA ALA A 348 27.40 13.60 1.58
C ALA A 348 26.24 13.43 0.58
N ASP A 349 26.41 13.86 -0.67
CA ASP A 349 25.38 13.75 -1.69
C ASP A 349 25.27 12.31 -2.21
N GLY A 350 26.40 11.62 -2.38
CA GLY A 350 26.45 10.19 -2.71
C GLY A 350 25.81 9.32 -1.63
N SER A 351 26.13 9.56 -0.36
CA SER A 351 25.46 8.88 0.77
C SER A 351 23.95 9.14 0.80
N HIS A 352 23.51 10.36 0.50
CA HIS A 352 22.09 10.67 0.39
C HIS A 352 21.41 9.94 -0.78
N ILE A 353 22.06 9.83 -1.94
CA ILE A 353 21.55 9.04 -3.08
C ILE A 353 21.42 7.57 -2.69
N LYS A 354 22.42 6.98 -2.02
CA LYS A 354 22.35 5.61 -1.52
C LYS A 354 21.12 5.41 -0.62
N GLY A 355 20.92 6.31 0.35
CA GLY A 355 19.76 6.28 1.24
C GLY A 355 18.42 6.38 0.50
N LEU A 356 18.31 7.25 -0.52
CA LEU A 356 17.09 7.39 -1.32
C LEU A 356 16.76 6.13 -2.13
N ILE A 357 17.76 5.41 -2.63
CA ILE A 357 17.57 4.14 -3.34
C ILE A 357 17.19 3.02 -2.35
N MET A 358 17.84 2.94 -1.19
CA MET A 358 17.43 2.00 -0.13
C MET A 358 15.99 2.26 0.31
N ASN A 359 15.62 3.52 0.46
CA ASN A 359 14.26 3.95 0.77
C ASN A 359 13.24 3.55 -0.30
N PHE A 360 13.61 3.64 -1.57
CA PHE A 360 12.77 3.20 -2.68
C PHE A 360 12.43 1.71 -2.58
N PHE A 361 13.44 0.86 -2.35
CA PHE A 361 13.21 -0.57 -2.14
C PHE A 361 12.48 -0.85 -0.82
N ARG A 362 12.86 -0.19 0.28
CA ARG A 362 12.17 -0.31 1.58
C ARG A 362 10.68 -0.01 1.49
N HIS A 363 10.31 1.01 0.70
CA HIS A 363 8.92 1.45 0.61
C HIS A 363 8.05 0.51 -0.22
N PHE A 364 8.52 0.07 -1.39
CA PHE A 364 7.72 -0.75 -2.30
C PHE A 364 7.93 -2.25 -2.16
N TRP A 365 9.16 -2.69 -1.87
CA TRP A 365 9.56 -4.11 -1.82
C TRP A 365 10.53 -4.35 -0.65
N PRO A 366 10.09 -4.16 0.61
CA PRO A 366 10.96 -4.25 1.79
C PRO A 366 11.67 -5.59 1.91
N GLU A 367 11.05 -6.67 1.41
CA GLU A 367 11.62 -8.01 1.46
C GLU A 367 12.88 -8.13 0.61
N LEU A 368 13.04 -7.35 -0.47
CA LEU A 368 14.28 -7.35 -1.25
C LEU A 368 15.49 -6.89 -0.43
N LEU A 369 15.31 -6.09 0.62
CA LEU A 369 16.43 -5.70 1.49
C LEU A 369 16.92 -6.85 2.38
N LYS A 370 16.12 -7.90 2.54
CA LYS A 370 16.54 -9.11 3.24
C LYS A 370 17.25 -10.05 2.26
N PRO A 371 18.41 -10.61 2.64
CA PRO A 371 19.12 -11.56 1.79
C PRO A 371 18.27 -12.83 1.59
N MET A 372 18.41 -13.44 0.42
CA MET A 372 17.99 -14.83 0.23
C MET A 372 19.12 -15.74 0.68
N ILE A 373 18.77 -16.88 1.25
CA ILE A 373 19.70 -17.98 1.46
C ILE A 373 19.54 -18.91 0.26
N ASP A 374 20.64 -19.22 -0.43
CA ASP A 374 20.62 -20.19 -1.52
C ASP A 374 20.71 -21.64 -1.02
N ASP A 375 20.70 -22.60 -1.95
CA ASP A 375 20.73 -24.03 -1.63
C ASP A 375 22.04 -24.44 -0.91
N ASP A 376 23.11 -23.65 -1.05
CA ASP A 376 24.43 -23.87 -0.45
C ASP A 376 24.55 -23.20 0.94
N GLY A 377 23.54 -22.42 1.35
CA GLY A 377 23.51 -21.71 2.63
C GLY A 377 24.11 -20.31 2.58
N ASP A 378 24.50 -19.82 1.40
CA ASP A 378 25.10 -18.51 1.23
C ASP A 378 24.04 -17.41 1.15
N GLU A 379 24.26 -16.33 1.89
CA GLU A 379 23.44 -15.13 1.79
C GLU A 379 23.71 -14.39 0.49
N LYS A 380 22.63 -14.02 -0.20
CA LYS A 380 22.64 -13.21 -1.42
C LYS A 380 21.99 -11.86 -1.19
N PRO A 381 22.77 -10.86 -0.74
CA PRO A 381 22.31 -9.49 -0.60
C PRO A 381 21.83 -8.93 -1.94
N PHE A 382 20.65 -8.33 -1.94
CA PHE A 382 20.12 -7.67 -3.13
C PHE A 382 20.82 -6.33 -3.39
N LEU A 383 21.15 -5.59 -2.33
CA LEU A 383 21.85 -4.31 -2.43
C LEU A 383 23.31 -4.43 -2.00
N SER A 384 24.18 -3.74 -2.72
CA SER A 384 25.56 -3.51 -2.31
C SER A 384 26.04 -2.11 -2.69
N SER A 385 27.18 -1.71 -2.16
CA SER A 385 27.88 -0.47 -2.51
C SER A 385 29.21 -0.80 -3.15
N PHE A 386 29.59 -0.04 -4.17
CA PHE A 386 30.97 0.00 -4.68
C PHE A 386 31.65 1.23 -4.11
N VAL A 387 32.65 1.03 -3.26
CA VAL A 387 33.40 2.10 -2.60
C VAL A 387 34.72 2.31 -3.33
N THR A 388 35.06 3.57 -3.61
CA THR A 388 36.34 3.94 -4.21
C THR A 388 37.27 4.61 -3.21
N PRO A 389 38.59 4.53 -3.40
CA PRO A 389 39.55 5.24 -2.57
C PRO A 389 39.30 6.75 -2.58
N LEU A 390 39.39 7.38 -1.41
CA LEU A 390 39.37 8.82 -1.23
C LEU A 390 40.73 9.44 -1.62
N LEU A 391 41.83 8.78 -1.23
CA LEU A 391 43.19 9.20 -1.58
C LEU A 391 44.01 8.03 -2.14
N LYS A 392 44.98 8.33 -3.01
CA LYS A 392 46.02 7.38 -3.42
C LYS A 392 47.39 8.01 -3.24
N ALA A 393 48.23 7.37 -2.45
CA ALA A 393 49.65 7.69 -2.36
C ALA A 393 50.43 6.80 -3.32
N THR A 394 51.14 7.38 -4.27
CA THR A 394 52.02 6.64 -5.19
C THR A 394 53.47 7.02 -4.96
N LYS A 395 54.38 6.06 -4.81
CA LYS A 395 55.80 6.35 -4.54
C LYS A 395 56.46 6.99 -5.76
N LYS A 396 57.20 8.08 -5.54
CA LYS A 396 57.96 8.78 -6.58
C LYS A 396 59.02 7.83 -7.14
N GLY A 397 59.10 7.75 -8.47
CA GLY A 397 60.02 6.84 -9.17
C GLY A 397 59.52 5.40 -9.34
N ASN A 398 58.52 4.93 -8.57
CA ASN A 398 57.93 3.60 -8.74
C ASN A 398 56.40 3.65 -8.75
N LYS A 399 55.81 3.74 -9.95
CA LYS A 399 54.35 3.80 -10.13
C LYS A 399 53.60 2.52 -9.70
N LYS A 400 54.30 1.40 -9.49
CA LYS A 400 53.68 0.14 -9.04
C LYS A 400 53.53 0.06 -7.52
N GLU A 401 54.24 0.90 -6.78
CA GLU A 401 54.17 0.96 -5.32
C GLU A 401 53.23 2.10 -4.93
N PHE A 402 52.01 1.75 -4.52
CA PHE A 402 50.99 2.71 -4.10
C PHE A 402 50.19 2.17 -2.91
N LYS A 403 49.54 3.09 -2.18
CA LYS A 403 48.55 2.81 -1.15
C LYS A 403 47.28 3.62 -1.43
N CYS A 404 46.13 2.99 -1.27
CA CYS A 404 44.82 3.62 -1.39
C CYS A 404 44.23 3.77 0.00
N PHE A 405 43.61 4.92 0.26
CA PHE A 405 42.98 5.23 1.53
C PHE A 405 41.50 5.51 1.31
N PHE A 406 40.64 4.93 2.11
CA PHE A 406 39.18 5.05 2.01
C PHE A 406 38.60 6.03 3.02
N SER A 407 39.38 6.44 4.02
CA SER A 407 39.03 7.48 4.97
C SER A 407 40.18 8.46 5.20
N MET A 408 39.86 9.65 5.71
CA MET A 408 40.88 10.61 6.14
C MET A 408 41.63 10.12 7.39
N ALA A 409 40.99 9.35 8.25
CA ALA A 409 41.60 8.78 9.45
C ALA A 409 42.76 7.84 9.07
N GLU A 410 42.51 6.91 8.15
CA GLU A 410 43.50 5.97 7.63
C GLU A 410 44.70 6.68 6.99
N TYR A 411 44.42 7.70 6.16
CA TYR A 411 45.48 8.50 5.56
C TYR A 411 46.31 9.24 6.61
N ASN A 412 45.68 9.80 7.64
CA ASN A 412 46.37 10.54 8.69
C ASN A 412 47.22 9.60 9.56
N GLU A 413 46.73 8.43 9.93
CA GLU A 413 47.50 7.41 10.67
C GLU A 413 48.71 6.96 9.86
N TRP A 414 48.51 6.62 8.58
CA TRP A 414 49.62 6.25 7.71
C TRP A 414 50.61 7.39 7.54
N ARG A 415 50.14 8.63 7.35
CA ARG A 415 51.00 9.80 7.23
C ARG A 415 51.82 10.03 8.50
N SER A 416 51.20 9.95 9.67
CA SER A 416 51.90 10.09 10.96
C SER A 416 52.93 8.99 11.17
N SER A 417 52.68 7.77 10.70
CA SER A 417 53.67 6.68 10.73
C SER A 417 54.93 6.95 9.88
N LEU A 418 54.85 7.91 8.95
CA LEU A 418 55.95 8.30 8.07
C LEU A 418 56.68 9.58 8.51
N ASP A 419 56.12 10.35 9.46
CA ASP A 419 56.68 11.65 9.87
C ASP A 419 58.00 11.49 10.67
N ASP A 420 58.27 10.32 11.25
CA ASP A 420 59.49 10.00 12.02
C ASP A 420 60.62 9.32 11.21
N LEU A 421 60.44 9.10 9.90
CA LEU A 421 61.41 8.36 9.06
C LEU A 421 62.28 9.29 8.21
N SER A 422 63.60 9.25 8.44
CA SER A 422 64.61 9.99 7.66
C SER A 422 64.78 9.48 6.22
N GLU A 423 64.58 8.17 6.01
CA GLU A 423 64.43 7.52 4.69
C GLU A 423 63.01 6.95 4.56
N GLY A 424 62.29 7.26 3.48
CA GLY A 424 60.93 6.75 3.25
C GLY A 424 59.77 7.69 3.65
N GLY A 425 60.08 8.89 4.17
CA GLY A 425 59.08 9.87 4.61
C GLY A 425 58.11 10.36 3.51
N ILE A 426 57.06 11.07 3.92
CA ILE A 426 55.92 11.48 3.06
C ILE A 426 56.33 12.19 1.75
N ASN A 427 57.48 12.89 1.76
CA ASN A 427 58.04 13.59 0.60
C ASN A 427 58.40 12.66 -0.58
N GLN A 428 58.56 11.35 -0.34
CA GLN A 428 58.78 10.34 -1.37
C GLN A 428 57.48 9.89 -2.06
N TRP A 429 56.32 10.36 -1.62
CA TRP A 429 55.02 9.96 -2.16
C TRP A 429 54.37 11.13 -2.93
N ASN A 430 53.59 10.78 -3.95
CA ASN A 430 52.67 11.68 -4.63
C ASN A 430 51.25 11.34 -4.18
N ILE A 431 50.59 12.28 -3.52
CA ILE A 431 49.25 12.10 -2.95
C ILE A 431 48.23 12.68 -3.93
N LYS A 432 47.34 11.83 -4.45
CA LYS A 432 46.22 12.25 -5.30
C LYS A 432 44.93 12.12 -4.50
N TYR A 433 44.16 13.21 -4.45
CA TYR A 433 42.84 13.26 -3.84
C TYR A 433 41.77 13.05 -4.93
N TYR A 434 40.86 12.10 -4.73
CA TYR A 434 39.76 11.84 -5.66
C TYR A 434 38.49 12.51 -5.14
N LYS A 435 38.23 13.74 -5.62
CA LYS A 435 37.05 14.54 -5.21
C LYS A 435 35.71 13.90 -5.62
N GLY A 436 35.74 13.01 -6.62
CA GLY A 436 34.58 12.30 -7.16
C GLY A 436 35.02 11.26 -8.19
N LEU A 437 34.14 10.32 -8.52
CA LEU A 437 34.41 9.18 -9.39
C LEU A 437 34.89 9.60 -10.78
N GLY A 438 34.44 10.76 -11.27
CA GLY A 438 34.87 11.33 -12.56
C GLY A 438 36.34 11.77 -12.64
N THR A 439 37.07 11.81 -11.51
CA THR A 439 38.50 12.19 -11.45
C THR A 439 39.45 10.99 -11.59
N SER A 440 38.91 9.78 -11.57
CA SER A 440 39.65 8.54 -11.81
C SER A 440 39.76 8.28 -13.31
N THR A 441 40.95 7.83 -13.72
CA THR A 441 41.25 7.44 -15.10
C THR A 441 40.69 6.05 -15.42
N PRO A 442 40.46 5.71 -16.70
CA PRO A 442 40.05 4.36 -17.09
C PRO A 442 41.02 3.25 -16.63
N ALA A 443 42.31 3.56 -16.50
CA ALA A 443 43.30 2.61 -15.99
C ALA A 443 43.13 2.32 -14.49
N GLU A 444 42.86 3.35 -13.69
CA GLU A 444 42.53 3.21 -12.26
C GLU A 444 41.20 2.46 -12.09
N ALA A 445 40.20 2.73 -12.95
CA ALA A 445 38.95 1.96 -12.96
C ALA A 445 39.22 0.46 -13.13
N LYS A 446 39.99 0.09 -14.14
CA LYS A 446 40.35 -1.32 -14.38
C LYS A 446 41.12 -1.95 -13.21
N GLU A 447 41.88 -1.17 -12.46
CA GLU A 447 42.56 -1.62 -11.25
C GLU A 447 41.57 -1.92 -10.12
N TYR A 448 40.63 -1.00 -9.84
CA TYR A 448 39.57 -1.21 -8.83
C TYR A 448 38.74 -2.46 -9.11
N PHE A 449 38.36 -2.67 -10.38
CA PHE A 449 37.57 -3.83 -10.80
C PHE A 449 38.37 -5.15 -10.88
N LYS A 450 39.71 -5.10 -10.93
CA LYS A 450 40.55 -6.30 -10.73
C LYS A 450 40.57 -6.71 -9.26
N SER A 451 40.61 -5.73 -8.37
CA SER A 451 40.52 -5.89 -6.92
C SER A 451 39.08 -5.70 -6.43
N PHE A 452 38.12 -6.33 -7.11
CA PHE A 452 36.69 -6.07 -6.88
C PHE A 452 36.25 -6.32 -5.44
N ALA A 453 36.76 -7.38 -4.79
CA ALA A 453 36.45 -7.70 -3.40
C ALA A 453 36.77 -6.54 -2.45
N ASP A 454 37.91 -5.88 -2.64
CA ASP A 454 38.35 -4.75 -1.81
C ASP A 454 37.40 -3.54 -1.90
N HIS A 455 36.62 -3.43 -2.98
CA HIS A 455 35.74 -2.30 -3.28
C HIS A 455 34.25 -2.63 -3.12
N HIS A 456 33.89 -3.91 -3.04
CA HIS A 456 32.51 -4.36 -2.95
C HIS A 456 32.08 -4.48 -1.48
N ARG A 457 30.96 -3.85 -1.13
CA ARG A 457 30.38 -3.89 0.22
C ARG A 457 28.89 -4.25 0.15
N PRO A 458 28.50 -5.52 0.33
CA PRO A 458 27.10 -5.89 0.47
C PRO A 458 26.43 -5.20 1.66
N PHE A 459 25.12 -4.94 1.55
CA PHE A 459 24.31 -4.49 2.67
C PHE A 459 23.70 -5.67 3.43
N GLU A 460 23.85 -5.67 4.75
CA GLU A 460 23.36 -6.72 5.64
C GLU A 460 22.09 -6.27 6.36
N TRP A 461 21.06 -7.12 6.32
CA TRP A 461 19.84 -6.94 7.12
C TRP A 461 19.96 -7.76 8.41
N ARG A 462 20.08 -7.08 9.55
CA ARG A 462 20.24 -7.70 10.86
C ARG A 462 18.92 -7.82 11.61
N SER A 463 18.03 -6.83 11.49
CA SER A 463 16.78 -6.85 12.25
C SER A 463 15.71 -5.90 11.70
N SER A 464 14.49 -5.97 12.23
CA SER A 464 13.44 -5.01 11.91
C SER A 464 13.80 -3.55 12.22
N LYS A 465 14.82 -3.30 13.07
CA LYS A 465 15.33 -1.95 13.35
C LYS A 465 15.93 -1.28 12.12
N ASP A 466 16.56 -2.05 11.23
CA ASP A 466 17.10 -1.54 9.95
C ASP A 466 15.99 -0.88 9.12
N GLY A 467 14.83 -1.56 9.07
CA GLY A 467 13.65 -1.04 8.42
C GLY A 467 13.09 0.22 9.06
N ASP A 468 13.03 0.25 10.40
CA ASP A 468 12.52 1.41 11.13
C ASP A 468 13.43 2.64 10.98
N LEU A 469 14.75 2.44 10.96
CA LEU A 469 15.72 3.51 10.72
C LEU A 469 15.53 4.12 9.32
N LEU A 470 15.42 3.29 8.28
CA LEU A 470 15.12 3.75 6.92
C LEU A 470 13.74 4.43 6.84
N ASP A 471 12.75 3.95 7.60
CA ASP A 471 11.45 4.59 7.70
C ASP A 471 11.57 5.98 8.37
N MET A 472 12.31 6.08 9.48
CA MET A 472 12.55 7.29 10.27
C MET A 472 13.24 8.40 9.45
N LEU A 473 14.27 8.04 8.68
CA LEU A 473 15.02 8.99 7.85
C LEU A 473 14.16 9.66 6.76
N PHE A 474 13.30 8.90 6.11
CA PHE A 474 12.64 9.35 4.88
C PHE A 474 11.15 9.67 5.02
N GLN A 475 10.50 9.32 6.14
CA GLN A 475 9.11 9.70 6.40
C GLN A 475 9.01 11.13 6.92
N LYS A 476 8.34 12.02 6.18
CA LYS A 476 8.20 13.43 6.57
C LYS A 476 7.62 13.63 7.97
N GLY A 477 6.66 12.78 8.38
CA GLY A 477 6.00 12.86 9.68
C GLY A 477 6.90 12.59 10.90
N ARG A 478 8.07 11.97 10.72
CA ARG A 478 9.00 11.58 11.79
C ARG A 478 10.12 12.60 12.03
N ALA A 479 9.81 13.89 11.87
CA ALA A 479 10.80 14.96 12.02
C ALA A 479 11.35 15.08 13.45
N ASN A 480 10.51 14.84 14.46
CA ASN A 480 10.95 14.85 15.86
C ASN A 480 11.87 13.66 16.15
N ASP A 481 11.49 12.45 15.70
CA ASP A 481 12.31 11.24 15.84
C ASP A 481 13.70 11.43 15.22
N ARG A 482 13.78 12.02 14.02
CA ARG A 482 15.07 12.36 13.37
C ARG A 482 15.91 13.30 14.22
N ARG A 483 15.29 14.34 14.78
CA ARG A 483 15.99 15.30 15.62
C ARG A 483 16.56 14.62 16.87
N ASP A 484 15.75 13.80 17.54
CA ASP A 484 16.16 13.12 18.76
C ASP A 484 17.24 12.07 18.48
N TRP A 485 17.14 11.37 17.35
CA TRP A 485 18.18 10.44 16.88
C TRP A 485 19.51 11.14 16.62
N ILE A 486 19.52 12.26 15.87
CA ILE A 486 20.74 13.06 15.65
C ILE A 486 21.34 13.52 16.98
N LEU A 487 20.53 14.01 17.91
CA LEU A 487 21.03 14.50 19.20
C LEU A 487 21.64 13.40 20.09
N ARG A 488 21.19 12.16 19.91
CA ARG A 488 21.60 11.03 20.74
C ARG A 488 22.78 10.26 20.16
N GLU A 489 22.75 10.01 18.86
CA GLU A 489 23.65 9.06 18.18
C GLU A 489 24.77 9.77 17.39
N TYR A 490 24.61 11.05 17.01
CA TYR A 490 25.65 11.75 16.25
C TYR A 490 26.87 12.07 17.12
N ASP A 491 28.01 11.54 16.71
CA ASP A 491 29.33 11.91 17.22
C ASP A 491 30.21 12.30 16.02
N ALA A 492 30.79 13.50 16.09
CA ALA A 492 31.65 14.04 15.03
C ALA A 492 32.95 13.24 14.82
N SER A 493 33.30 12.36 15.75
CA SER A 493 34.44 11.45 15.65
C SER A 493 34.07 10.08 15.07
N THR A 494 32.79 9.77 14.95
CA THR A 494 32.32 8.50 14.39
C THR A 494 32.26 8.57 12.87
N SER A 495 32.96 7.65 12.22
CA SER A 495 32.86 7.41 10.78
C SER A 495 32.74 5.92 10.53
N LEU A 496 31.94 5.53 9.54
CA LEU A 496 31.88 4.13 9.14
C LEU A 496 33.26 3.65 8.69
N ASP A 497 33.81 2.66 9.37
CA ASP A 497 35.01 1.98 8.90
C ASP A 497 34.62 1.04 7.76
N VAL A 498 34.98 1.47 6.55
CA VAL A 498 34.67 0.78 5.29
C VAL A 498 35.62 -0.41 5.08
N ILE A 499 36.70 -0.56 5.83
CA ILE A 499 37.77 -1.54 5.57
C ILE A 499 37.64 -2.78 6.44
N GLU A 500 37.32 -2.64 7.73
CA GLU A 500 37.21 -3.80 8.65
C GLU A 500 35.98 -4.68 8.39
N ASN A 501 34.99 -4.14 7.68
CA ASN A 501 33.70 -4.79 7.48
C ASN A 501 33.54 -5.26 6.02
N ASP A 502 33.57 -6.57 5.81
CA ASP A 502 33.25 -7.21 4.53
C ASP A 502 31.79 -6.95 4.08
N ALA A 503 30.90 -6.57 5.02
CA ALA A 503 29.52 -6.19 4.78
C ALA A 503 29.13 -4.99 5.66
N ILE A 504 28.23 -4.12 5.16
CA ILE A 504 27.75 -2.94 5.90
C ILE A 504 26.31 -3.18 6.32
N SER A 505 26.00 -3.16 7.61
CA SER A 505 24.59 -3.24 8.00
C SER A 505 23.83 -1.96 7.64
N TYR A 506 22.54 -2.07 7.38
CA TYR A 506 21.71 -0.88 7.14
C TYR A 506 21.76 0.09 8.33
N GLN A 507 21.82 -0.42 9.56
CA GLN A 507 22.01 0.40 10.76
C GLN A 507 23.35 1.14 10.75
N ASP A 508 24.47 0.48 10.41
CA ASP A 508 25.79 1.15 10.42
C ASP A 508 25.93 2.16 9.27
N PHE A 509 25.20 1.95 8.17
CA PHE A 509 25.11 2.91 7.07
C PHE A 509 24.34 4.19 7.45
N VAL A 510 23.29 4.06 8.27
CA VAL A 510 22.41 5.16 8.70
C VAL A 510 23.03 5.91 9.87
#